data_AF-A0A0K1PZ21-F1
#
_entry.id   AF-A0A0K1PZ21-F1
#
_cell.length_a   1.000
_cell.length_b   1.000
_cell.length_c   1.000
_cell.angle_alpha   90.00
_cell.angle_beta   90.00
_cell.angle_gamma   90.00
#
_symmetry.space_group_name_H-M   'P 1'
#
loop_
_entity.id
_entity.type
_entity.pdbx_description
1 polymer ?
#
loop_
_entity_poly.entity_id
_entity_poly.type
_entity_poly.pdbx_seq_one_letter_code
_entity_poly.pdbx_strand_id
1 'polypeptide(L)'
;MIKRLRDDRRAPISGGRVVFFCLALGGAIAPSACTVRTEESLGFQAPGPSTFVDPEASTAVPEASLREYCPSDQCPSGYTTCPLSNFRCDVNLLTDRKNCGACGVVCPSDSKGATFECVDGACAMTCRPDALAADCDGIVDNGCETPIIDDDNCKTCGNKCSGDKHCVDRGLYDIGCGCKAGDTYCPDNYTVCIDTTFDDQNCGGCGNVCDPGEGGSPPPYPNTYYGCAENHCGAVKCLPYHGDCDANVVKNGCETDVVTNDNCGGCGIKCQAGEECRYLFLLGAPPRLACMCPPGQTFCPIGELDGIEVGTCYDLKSDNKSCGACGNICSWDGSRKCVYGVCRLSCFEGTADCNGSEGDGCEVNTNSDPRNCGSCGNTCDAVAGQACVGGRCVVEPCDEVDAGGPTR
;
A
#
# COMPACT_ATOMS: atom_id res chain seq x y z
N MET A 1 46.21 -11.30 -4.56
CA MET A 1 47.34 -11.50 -3.65
C MET A 1 46.94 -12.57 -2.63
N ILE A 2 47.83 -13.53 -2.39
CA ILE A 2 47.61 -14.80 -1.68
C ILE A 2 47.52 -14.61 -0.16
N LYS A 3 46.53 -15.26 0.50
CA LYS A 3 46.61 -16.06 1.75
C LYS A 3 45.18 -16.23 2.32
N ARG A 4 44.54 -17.41 2.22
CA ARG A 4 44.71 -18.68 2.95
C ARG A 4 44.53 -18.59 4.46
N LEU A 5 43.78 -19.59 4.97
CA LEU A 5 43.88 -20.36 6.24
C LEU A 5 42.53 -20.34 6.99
N ARG A 6 41.94 -21.44 7.47
CA ARG A 6 42.22 -22.89 7.41
C ARG A 6 41.07 -23.64 8.16
N ASP A 7 40.82 -24.91 7.79
CA ASP A 7 40.69 -26.12 8.66
C ASP A 7 39.88 -26.07 9.98
N ASP A 8 39.19 -27.11 10.47
CA ASP A 8 38.90 -28.47 10.04
C ASP A 8 38.05 -29.13 11.17
N ARG A 9 37.23 -30.13 10.79
CA ARG A 9 36.99 -31.41 11.49
C ARG A 9 36.27 -31.54 12.86
N ARG A 10 35.26 -32.44 12.78
CA ARG A 10 35.07 -33.76 13.46
C ARG A 10 33.98 -33.87 14.55
N ALA A 11 33.05 -34.78 14.26
CA ALA A 11 32.12 -35.52 15.14
C ALA A 11 32.87 -36.36 16.20
N PRO A 12 32.22 -36.96 17.23
CA PRO A 12 31.36 -38.16 17.05
C PRO A 12 30.28 -38.41 18.14
N ILE A 13 29.20 -39.16 17.90
CA ILE A 13 28.58 -40.01 18.95
C ILE A 13 28.08 -41.36 18.37
N SER A 14 28.38 -42.43 19.13
CA SER A 14 27.97 -43.85 19.04
C SER A 14 26.45 -44.05 18.90
N GLY A 15 25.89 -45.18 18.43
CA GLY A 15 26.37 -46.56 18.35
C GLY A 15 25.55 -47.46 19.29
N GLY A 16 24.45 -48.05 18.81
CA GLY A 16 23.64 -49.03 19.56
C GLY A 16 22.72 -49.84 18.63
N ARG A 17 23.02 -51.13 18.45
CA ARG A 17 22.29 -52.13 17.66
C ARG A 17 21.24 -52.86 18.51
N VAL A 18 20.36 -53.62 17.82
CA VAL A 18 19.69 -54.93 18.17
C VAL A 18 18.17 -54.84 17.92
N VAL A 19 17.42 -55.77 17.32
CA VAL A 19 17.60 -57.04 16.57
C VAL A 19 16.25 -57.29 15.85
N PHE A 20 16.27 -57.87 14.65
CA PHE A 20 15.08 -58.34 13.92
C PHE A 20 14.65 -59.73 14.42
N PHE A 21 13.34 -59.92 14.65
CA PHE A 21 12.71 -61.25 14.69
C PHE A 21 11.48 -61.25 13.78
N CYS A 22 11.57 -61.96 12.67
CA CYS A 22 10.42 -62.36 11.85
C CYS A 22 9.94 -63.73 12.32
N LEU A 23 8.65 -63.87 12.59
CA LEU A 23 7.94 -65.15 12.56
C LEU A 23 6.56 -64.93 11.94
N ALA A 24 6.28 -65.75 10.94
CA ALA A 24 5.13 -65.68 10.05
C ALA A 24 3.86 -66.25 10.70
N LEU A 25 2.70 -65.69 10.32
CA LEU A 25 1.44 -66.43 10.13
C LEU A 25 0.46 -65.55 9.33
N GLY A 26 -0.10 -66.13 8.27
CA GLY A 26 -0.94 -65.45 7.29
C GLY A 26 -2.36 -65.18 7.78
N GLY A 27 -3.00 -64.22 7.11
CA GLY A 27 -4.41 -63.89 7.27
C GLY A 27 -4.71 -62.56 6.60
N ALA A 28 -5.20 -62.61 5.36
CA ALA A 28 -5.68 -61.44 4.64
C ALA A 28 -6.97 -60.92 5.30
N ILE A 29 -6.89 -59.78 5.97
CA ILE A 29 -8.02 -58.94 6.34
C ILE A 29 -7.61 -57.51 5.98
N ALA A 30 -8.31 -56.92 5.02
CA ALA A 30 -8.23 -55.49 4.77
C ALA A 30 -8.92 -54.73 5.91
N PRO A 31 -8.31 -53.64 6.41
CA PRO A 31 -9.13 -52.46 6.64
C PRO A 31 -8.44 -51.16 6.21
N SER A 32 -9.27 -50.27 5.69
CA SER A 32 -9.27 -48.83 5.96
C SER A 32 -7.90 -48.16 6.02
N ALA A 33 -7.49 -47.58 4.90
CA ALA A 33 -6.48 -46.53 4.89
C ALA A 33 -7.04 -45.31 5.66
N CYS A 34 -6.71 -45.22 6.95
CA CYS A 34 -6.67 -43.94 7.65
C CYS A 34 -5.51 -43.14 7.04
N THR A 35 -5.82 -42.27 6.08
CA THR A 35 -4.94 -41.14 5.77
C THR A 35 -4.84 -40.30 7.04
N VAL A 36 -3.69 -40.35 7.71
CA VAL A 36 -3.35 -39.38 8.74
C VAL A 36 -3.23 -38.04 8.03
N ARG A 37 -4.26 -37.20 8.16
CA ARG A 37 -4.12 -35.77 7.90
C ARG A 37 -3.22 -35.23 9.00
N THR A 38 -1.98 -34.91 8.66
CA THR A 38 -1.21 -33.95 9.44
C THR A 38 -1.83 -32.59 9.18
N GLU A 39 -2.74 -32.17 10.06
CA GLU A 39 -3.04 -30.75 10.16
C GLU A 39 -1.82 -30.08 10.79
N GLU A 40 -0.98 -29.46 9.96
CA GLU A 40 -0.09 -28.41 10.45
C GLU A 40 -0.98 -27.22 10.82
N SER A 41 -1.41 -27.20 12.07
CA SER A 41 -1.92 -26.01 12.71
C SER A 41 -0.74 -25.04 12.90
N LEU A 42 -0.67 -23.99 12.08
CA LEU A 42 0.11 -22.80 12.37
C LEU A 42 -0.62 -21.93 13.40
N GLY A 43 -1.00 -22.55 14.52
CA GLY A 43 -1.52 -21.89 15.70
C GLY A 43 -0.36 -21.46 16.58
N PHE A 44 -0.25 -20.16 16.83
CA PHE A 44 0.62 -19.63 17.86
C PHE A 44 0.17 -20.17 19.21
N GLN A 45 0.90 -21.15 19.75
CA GLN A 45 0.71 -21.62 21.11
C GLN A 45 1.07 -20.45 22.04
N ALA A 46 0.06 -19.84 22.66
CA ALA A 46 0.31 -18.92 23.76
C ALA A 46 1.17 -19.66 24.79
N PRO A 47 2.32 -19.11 25.22
CA PRO A 47 3.13 -19.77 26.23
C PRO A 47 2.26 -20.01 27.47
N GLY A 48 2.28 -21.24 27.97
CA GLY A 48 1.59 -21.58 29.22
C GLY A 48 2.06 -20.65 30.35
N PRO A 49 1.24 -20.45 31.40
CA PRO A 49 1.63 -19.60 32.51
C PRO A 49 2.96 -20.10 33.05
N SER A 50 3.98 -19.24 32.97
CA SER A 50 5.28 -19.50 33.54
C SER A 50 5.13 -19.67 35.04
N THR A 51 5.29 -20.90 35.52
CA THR A 51 5.55 -21.15 36.93
C THR A 51 6.96 -20.65 37.21
N PHE A 52 7.05 -19.45 37.80
CA PHE A 52 8.28 -18.95 38.40
C PHE A 52 8.64 -19.87 39.56
N VAL A 53 9.74 -20.59 39.42
CA VAL A 53 10.41 -21.23 40.55
C VAL A 53 11.47 -20.25 40.99
N ASP A 54 11.33 -19.69 42.20
CA ASP A 54 12.38 -18.87 42.82
C ASP A 54 13.63 -19.74 42.98
N PRO A 55 14.75 -19.41 42.32
CA PRO A 55 16.02 -20.02 42.66
C PRO A 55 16.43 -19.48 44.03
N GLU A 56 16.92 -20.37 44.88
CA GLU A 56 17.28 -20.10 46.27
C GLU A 56 18.04 -18.77 46.42
N ALA A 57 17.56 -17.97 47.37
CA ALA A 57 18.11 -16.68 47.73
C ALA A 57 19.57 -16.78 48.18
N SER A 58 20.52 -16.52 47.28
CA SER A 58 21.84 -15.94 47.60
C SER A 58 22.63 -15.60 46.36
N THR A 59 22.19 -14.57 45.65
CA THR A 59 23.08 -13.55 45.09
C THR A 59 22.29 -12.27 45.03
N ALA A 60 22.70 -11.26 45.79
CA ALA A 60 22.14 -9.92 45.67
C ALA A 60 22.31 -9.48 44.21
N VAL A 61 21.20 -9.41 43.47
CA VAL A 61 21.13 -8.54 42.29
C VAL A 61 21.44 -7.15 42.84
N PRO A 62 22.43 -6.41 42.30
CA PRO A 62 22.61 -5.05 42.74
C PRO A 62 21.27 -4.36 42.52
N GLU A 63 20.68 -3.80 43.58
CA GLU A 63 19.45 -3.04 43.43
C GLU A 63 19.69 -2.06 42.28
N ALA A 64 18.88 -2.14 41.24
CA ALA A 64 18.87 -1.09 40.25
C ALA A 64 18.46 0.15 41.04
N SER A 65 19.45 0.98 41.38
CA SER A 65 19.24 2.21 42.13
C SER A 65 18.17 2.99 41.38
N LEU A 66 17.01 3.17 42.01
CA LEU A 66 15.94 3.98 41.44
C LEU A 66 16.52 5.37 41.22
N ARG A 67 16.74 5.72 39.96
CA ARG A 67 17.31 7.01 39.60
C ARG A 67 16.19 8.03 39.60
N GLU A 68 16.30 9.03 40.46
CA GLU A 68 15.34 10.13 40.49
C GLU A 68 15.54 11.03 39.26
N TYR A 69 14.43 11.49 38.72
CA TYR A 69 14.38 12.36 37.54
C TYR A 69 13.66 13.65 37.91
N CYS A 70 14.31 14.77 37.61
CA CYS A 70 13.87 16.11 37.91
C CYS A 70 13.42 16.82 36.62
N PRO A 71 12.49 17.79 36.70
CA PRO A 71 12.12 18.62 35.56
C PRO A 71 13.33 19.30 34.92
N SER A 72 13.43 19.27 33.59
CA SER A 72 14.56 19.83 32.87
C SER A 72 14.13 20.84 31.81
N ASP A 73 14.89 21.93 31.72
CA ASP A 73 14.83 22.93 30.65
C ASP A 73 15.80 22.65 29.51
N GLN A 74 16.55 21.54 29.58
CA GLN A 74 17.52 21.11 28.58
C GLN A 74 16.85 20.34 27.44
N CYS A 75 17.27 20.61 26.21
CA CYS A 75 16.70 19.92 25.05
C CYS A 75 17.27 18.50 24.92
N PRO A 76 16.41 17.49 24.71
CA PRO A 76 16.86 16.15 24.30
C PRO A 76 17.68 16.20 23.01
N SER A 77 18.48 15.16 22.78
CA SER A 77 19.27 15.04 21.55
C SER A 77 18.41 15.17 20.30
N GLY A 78 18.87 15.96 19.32
CA GLY A 78 18.13 16.26 18.09
C GLY A 78 17.16 17.44 18.21
N TYR A 79 16.79 17.87 19.43
CA TYR A 79 15.90 19.01 19.65
C TYR A 79 16.66 20.27 20.03
N THR A 80 16.11 21.42 19.66
CA THR A 80 16.67 22.73 20.02
C THR A 80 15.60 23.81 20.11
N THR A 81 15.99 24.98 20.61
CA THR A 81 15.19 26.20 20.56
C THR A 81 15.81 27.15 19.54
N CYS A 82 15.07 27.45 18.47
CA CYS A 82 15.49 28.37 17.42
C CYS A 82 14.98 29.81 17.69
N PRO A 83 15.50 30.84 16.99
CA PRO A 83 15.09 32.23 17.22
C PRO A 83 13.59 32.52 17.01
N LEU A 84 12.91 31.69 16.20
CA LEU A 84 11.47 31.80 15.91
C LEU A 84 10.63 30.75 16.67
N SER A 85 11.24 30.02 17.61
CA SER A 85 10.54 29.04 18.43
C SER A 85 9.49 29.71 19.30
N ASN A 86 8.33 29.07 19.41
CA ASN A 86 7.27 29.49 20.32
C ASN A 86 7.49 28.91 21.72
N PHE A 87 8.08 27.72 21.79
CA PHE A 87 8.37 27.01 23.04
C PHE A 87 9.81 26.52 23.08
N ARG A 88 10.29 26.18 24.28
CA ARG A 88 11.62 25.56 24.43
C ARG A 88 11.62 24.18 23.80
N CYS A 89 12.68 23.87 23.05
CA CYS A 89 12.92 22.57 22.44
C CYS A 89 11.84 22.13 21.44
N ASP A 90 11.13 23.08 20.83
CA ASP A 90 10.02 22.79 19.90
C ASP A 90 10.45 22.45 18.47
N VAL A 91 11.74 22.60 18.15
CA VAL A 91 12.29 22.26 16.83
C VAL A 91 13.05 20.94 16.91
N ASN A 92 12.64 19.98 16.09
CA ASN A 92 13.37 18.74 15.85
C ASN A 92 14.30 18.90 14.64
N LEU A 93 15.61 19.04 14.88
CA LEU A 93 16.60 19.19 13.82
C LEU A 93 16.74 17.94 12.94
N LEU A 94 16.23 16.79 13.38
CA LEU A 94 16.37 15.53 12.65
C LEU A 94 15.29 15.33 11.58
N THR A 95 14.14 15.99 11.73
CA THR A 95 12.96 15.76 10.87
C THR A 95 12.26 17.04 10.42
N ASP A 96 12.54 18.21 11.01
CA ASP A 96 11.93 19.46 10.57
C ASP A 96 12.61 19.97 9.29
N ARG A 97 11.89 19.88 8.16
CA ARG A 97 12.33 20.40 6.85
C ARG A 97 12.68 21.88 6.82
N LYS A 98 12.27 22.69 7.80
CA LYS A 98 12.62 24.13 7.88
C LYS A 98 13.82 24.41 8.79
N ASN A 99 14.29 23.39 9.51
CA ASN A 99 15.39 23.47 10.46
C ASN A 99 16.27 22.21 10.42
N CYS A 100 16.52 21.66 9.24
CA CYS A 100 17.14 20.34 9.09
C CYS A 100 18.64 20.41 9.41
N GLY A 101 19.07 19.75 10.48
CA GLY A 101 20.43 19.75 11.00
C GLY A 101 20.83 21.03 11.76
N ALA A 102 20.24 22.18 11.43
CA ALA A 102 20.40 23.43 12.16
C ALA A 102 19.21 24.38 11.95
N CYS A 103 19.02 25.32 12.88
CA CYS A 103 17.98 26.35 12.79
C CYS A 103 18.06 27.14 11.48
N GLY A 104 16.95 27.23 10.76
CA GLY A 104 16.83 27.96 9.50
C GLY A 104 17.43 27.27 8.27
N VAL A 105 17.97 26.06 8.41
CA VAL A 105 18.36 25.23 7.25
C VAL A 105 17.10 24.59 6.66
N VAL A 106 16.63 25.16 5.55
CA VAL A 106 15.41 24.71 4.88
C VAL A 106 15.80 23.73 3.76
N CYS A 107 15.17 22.55 3.74
CA CYS A 107 15.35 21.61 2.64
C CYS A 107 14.81 22.17 1.33
N PRO A 108 15.42 21.82 0.18
CA PRO A 108 14.96 22.28 -1.12
C PRO A 108 13.47 22.02 -1.36
N SER A 109 12.84 22.89 -2.14
CA SER A 109 11.46 22.69 -2.58
C SER A 109 11.36 21.57 -3.59
N ASP A 110 10.22 20.87 -3.60
CA ASP A 110 9.90 19.86 -4.60
C ASP A 110 10.05 20.44 -6.01
N SER A 111 10.91 19.83 -6.82
CA SER A 111 11.17 20.28 -8.18
C SER A 111 11.73 19.14 -9.04
N LYS A 112 11.46 19.19 -10.35
CA LYS A 112 12.01 18.24 -11.34
C LYS A 112 11.84 16.77 -10.92
N GLY A 113 10.61 16.39 -10.55
CA GLY A 113 10.31 15.01 -10.17
C GLY A 113 10.87 14.56 -8.82
N ALA A 114 11.57 15.41 -8.08
CA ALA A 114 12.11 15.11 -6.75
C ALA A 114 11.28 15.74 -5.63
N THR A 115 11.25 15.05 -4.48
CA THR A 115 10.75 15.54 -3.20
C THR A 115 11.84 15.43 -2.15
N PHE A 116 11.88 16.37 -1.21
CA PHE A 116 12.90 16.42 -0.16
C PHE A 116 12.29 16.34 1.22
N GLU A 117 12.86 15.47 2.05
CA GLU A 117 12.51 15.34 3.46
C GLU A 117 13.74 15.46 4.35
N CYS A 118 13.56 15.89 5.60
CA CYS A 118 14.64 15.89 6.57
C CYS A 118 14.73 14.50 7.22
N VAL A 119 15.87 13.82 7.04
CA VAL A 119 16.14 12.50 7.59
C VAL A 119 17.46 12.57 8.34
N ASP A 120 17.42 12.30 9.64
CA ASP A 120 18.58 12.35 10.55
C ASP A 120 19.37 13.66 10.47
N GLY A 121 18.68 14.77 10.21
CA GLY A 121 19.27 16.11 10.15
C GLY A 121 19.96 16.44 8.84
N ALA A 122 19.75 15.63 7.80
CA ALA A 122 20.16 15.92 6.43
C ALA A 122 18.95 15.91 5.49
N CYS A 123 18.95 16.80 4.49
CA CYS A 123 17.92 16.80 3.46
C CYS A 123 18.16 15.61 2.52
N ALA A 124 17.25 14.64 2.57
CA ALA A 124 17.26 13.47 1.72
C ALA A 124 16.26 13.66 0.56
N MET A 125 16.72 13.36 -0.66
CA MET A 125 15.91 13.43 -1.87
C MET A 125 15.30 12.07 -2.18
N THR A 126 14.08 12.05 -2.70
CA THR A 126 13.48 10.88 -3.32
C THR A 126 12.75 11.27 -4.61
N CYS A 127 12.79 10.38 -5.60
CA CYS A 127 12.07 10.58 -6.85
C CYS A 127 10.60 10.20 -6.72
N ARG A 128 9.74 11.09 -7.18
CA ARG A 128 8.30 10.89 -7.20
C ARG A 128 7.93 9.77 -8.16
N PRO A 129 7.17 8.75 -7.72
CA PRO A 129 6.75 7.65 -8.59
C PRO A 129 5.94 8.11 -9.81
N ASP A 130 5.12 9.16 -9.66
CA ASP A 130 4.27 9.71 -10.72
C ASP A 130 5.03 10.56 -11.75
N ALA A 131 6.27 10.95 -11.46
CA ALA A 131 7.10 11.72 -12.39
C ALA A 131 7.71 10.87 -13.50
N LEU A 132 7.73 9.53 -13.34
CA LEU A 132 8.43 8.60 -14.25
C LEU A 132 9.83 9.10 -14.62
N ALA A 133 10.57 9.57 -13.61
CA ALA A 133 11.91 10.10 -13.75
C ALA A 133 12.81 9.64 -12.59
N ALA A 134 14.11 9.63 -12.82
CA ALA A 134 15.13 9.24 -11.85
C ALA A 134 16.31 10.22 -11.84
N ASP A 135 17.03 10.26 -10.71
CA ASP A 135 18.34 10.87 -10.59
C ASP A 135 19.38 9.89 -11.13
N CYS A 136 19.90 10.17 -12.33
CA CYS A 136 20.84 9.26 -13.01
C CYS A 136 22.28 9.76 -13.00
N ASP A 137 22.53 11.00 -12.56
CA ASP A 137 23.88 11.57 -12.42
C ASP A 137 24.35 11.65 -10.97
N GLY A 138 23.46 11.41 -10.00
CA GLY A 138 23.71 11.42 -8.56
C GLY A 138 23.81 12.84 -7.99
N ILE A 139 23.40 13.87 -8.73
CA ILE A 139 23.50 15.27 -8.33
C ILE A 139 22.18 15.70 -7.72
N VAL A 140 22.11 15.71 -6.40
CA VAL A 140 20.88 16.02 -5.67
C VAL A 140 20.22 17.37 -6.05
N ASP A 141 21.02 18.37 -6.44
CA ASP A 141 20.54 19.72 -6.75
C ASP A 141 19.74 19.84 -8.05
N ASN A 142 19.88 18.90 -8.99
CA ASN A 142 19.12 18.92 -10.24
C ASN A 142 17.88 18.00 -10.23
N GLY A 143 17.63 17.28 -9.14
CA GLY A 143 16.40 16.53 -8.89
C GLY A 143 16.41 15.14 -9.53
N CYS A 144 15.25 14.71 -10.04
CA CYS A 144 15.10 13.47 -10.79
C CYS A 144 14.83 13.85 -12.24
N GLU A 145 15.90 14.26 -12.92
CA GLU A 145 15.89 14.95 -14.20
C GLU A 145 15.77 14.02 -15.41
N THR A 146 16.10 12.73 -15.23
CA THR A 146 16.18 11.78 -16.33
C THR A 146 14.87 11.01 -16.49
N PRO A 147 14.13 11.17 -17.61
CA PRO A 147 12.94 10.36 -17.88
C PRO A 147 13.29 8.88 -17.92
N ILE A 148 12.52 8.03 -17.23
CA ILE A 148 12.73 6.57 -17.23
C ILE A 148 11.74 5.83 -18.14
N ILE A 149 11.37 6.47 -19.25
CA ILE A 149 10.37 6.02 -20.22
C ILE A 149 10.93 5.97 -21.65
N ASP A 150 12.21 6.28 -21.82
CA ASP A 150 12.89 6.21 -23.10
C ASP A 150 13.74 4.94 -23.24
N ASP A 151 14.21 4.69 -24.45
CA ASP A 151 15.01 3.51 -24.80
C ASP A 151 16.39 3.49 -24.13
N ASP A 152 16.87 4.59 -23.57
CA ASP A 152 18.16 4.67 -22.89
C ASP A 152 18.04 4.46 -21.36
N ASN A 153 16.86 4.71 -20.78
CA ASN A 153 16.61 4.72 -19.34
C ASN A 153 15.33 3.96 -18.94
N CYS A 154 15.00 2.88 -19.63
CA CYS A 154 13.69 2.26 -19.47
C CYS A 154 13.47 1.70 -18.05
N LYS A 155 12.51 2.26 -17.31
CA LYS A 155 12.18 2.00 -15.89
C LYS A 155 13.26 2.38 -14.87
N THR A 156 14.53 2.44 -15.26
CA THR A 156 15.65 2.80 -14.39
C THR A 156 16.82 3.33 -15.21
N CYS A 157 17.71 4.08 -14.56
CA CYS A 157 18.86 4.71 -15.18
C CYS A 157 19.73 3.73 -15.98
N GLY A 158 19.99 4.06 -17.24
CA GLY A 158 20.88 3.29 -18.11
C GLY A 158 20.39 1.89 -18.50
N ASN A 159 19.15 1.52 -18.16
CA ASN A 159 18.55 0.28 -18.64
C ASN A 159 18.11 0.44 -20.10
N LYS A 160 19.08 0.24 -21.00
CA LYS A 160 18.89 0.43 -22.43
C LYS A 160 18.10 -0.69 -23.06
N CYS A 161 17.05 -0.31 -23.77
CA CYS A 161 16.35 -1.18 -24.69
C CYS A 161 17.19 -1.44 -25.94
N SER A 162 17.02 -2.61 -26.56
CA SER A 162 17.86 -3.06 -27.68
C SER A 162 17.01 -3.59 -28.83
N GLY A 163 17.45 -3.28 -30.06
CA GLY A 163 16.74 -3.65 -31.28
C GLY A 163 15.37 -2.99 -31.36
N ASP A 164 14.36 -3.75 -31.79
CA ASP A 164 12.99 -3.26 -32.01
C ASP A 164 12.15 -3.20 -30.71
N LYS A 165 12.76 -3.46 -29.55
CA LYS A 165 12.06 -3.52 -28.26
C LYS A 165 12.03 -2.17 -27.54
N HIS A 166 11.28 -1.21 -28.06
CA HIS A 166 11.16 0.12 -27.46
C HIS A 166 10.66 0.09 -26.01
N CYS A 167 11.03 1.10 -25.22
CA CYS A 167 10.49 1.30 -23.89
C CYS A 167 9.03 1.70 -23.97
N VAL A 168 8.17 0.88 -23.36
CA VAL A 168 6.71 1.04 -23.44
C VAL A 168 6.07 0.79 -22.09
N ASP A 169 4.93 1.44 -21.86
CA ASP A 169 4.01 1.05 -20.81
C ASP A 169 3.25 -0.21 -21.25
N ARG A 170 3.44 -1.30 -20.49
CA ARG A 170 2.82 -2.62 -20.74
C ARG A 170 1.52 -2.79 -19.94
N GLY A 171 0.89 -1.67 -19.58
CA GLY A 171 -0.33 -1.57 -18.79
C GLY A 171 -0.07 -1.53 -17.29
N LEU A 172 -0.92 -0.79 -16.56
CA LEU A 172 -0.85 -0.62 -15.10
C LEU A 172 0.51 -0.05 -14.61
N TYR A 173 1.09 0.90 -15.34
CA TYR A 173 2.39 1.51 -15.07
C TYR A 173 3.58 0.52 -15.11
N ASP A 174 3.43 -0.60 -15.82
CA ASP A 174 4.49 -1.58 -16.00
C ASP A 174 5.41 -1.20 -17.17
N ILE A 175 6.29 -0.23 -16.94
CA ILE A 175 7.27 0.21 -17.93
C ILE A 175 8.32 -0.88 -18.21
N GLY A 176 8.69 -1.12 -19.47
CA GLY A 176 9.76 -2.04 -19.82
C GLY A 176 10.09 -2.11 -21.31
N CYS A 177 11.18 -2.80 -21.65
CA CYS A 177 11.62 -2.94 -23.04
C CYS A 177 10.79 -3.97 -23.81
N GLY A 178 10.02 -3.48 -24.78
CA GLY A 178 9.13 -4.25 -25.63
C GLY A 178 7.86 -4.71 -24.91
N CYS A 179 6.92 -5.20 -25.71
CA CYS A 179 5.65 -5.70 -25.21
C CYS A 179 5.78 -7.04 -24.46
N LYS A 180 4.75 -7.39 -23.67
CA LYS A 180 4.66 -8.70 -23.00
C LYS A 180 4.51 -9.80 -24.06
N ALA A 181 4.84 -11.03 -23.67
CA ALA A 181 4.69 -12.16 -24.58
C ALA A 181 3.21 -12.32 -24.97
N GLY A 182 2.95 -12.39 -26.28
CA GLY A 182 1.60 -12.41 -26.86
C GLY A 182 1.16 -11.08 -27.46
N ASP A 183 1.71 -9.97 -26.99
CA ASP A 183 1.37 -8.64 -27.48
C ASP A 183 2.29 -8.20 -28.64
N THR A 184 1.72 -7.45 -29.57
CA THR A 184 2.42 -6.83 -30.69
C THR A 184 2.61 -5.33 -30.43
N TYR A 185 3.79 -4.81 -30.79
CA TYR A 185 4.09 -3.37 -30.73
C TYR A 185 3.43 -2.63 -31.90
N CYS A 186 2.47 -1.77 -31.60
CA CYS A 186 1.71 -0.96 -32.54
C CYS A 186 1.84 0.54 -32.19
N PRO A 187 2.82 1.26 -32.76
CA PRO A 187 3.20 2.61 -32.32
C PRO A 187 2.12 3.67 -32.55
N ASP A 188 1.23 3.47 -33.52
CA ASP A 188 0.18 4.42 -33.87
C ASP A 188 -1.11 4.25 -33.04
N ASN A 189 -1.15 3.30 -32.09
CA ASN A 189 -2.29 3.08 -31.22
C ASN A 189 -2.17 3.86 -29.90
N TYR A 190 -3.32 4.16 -29.29
CA TYR A 190 -3.38 4.77 -27.95
C TYR A 190 -2.69 3.89 -26.90
N THR A 191 -2.88 2.56 -26.99
CA THR A 191 -2.10 1.57 -26.25
C THR A 191 -1.09 0.96 -27.21
N VAL A 192 0.20 1.07 -26.88
CA VAL A 192 1.26 0.70 -27.82
C VAL A 192 1.46 -0.82 -27.91
N CYS A 193 1.13 -1.57 -26.86
CA CYS A 193 1.17 -3.03 -26.85
C CYS A 193 -0.24 -3.59 -26.95
N ILE A 194 -0.53 -4.29 -28.04
CA ILE A 194 -1.87 -4.78 -28.38
C ILE A 194 -1.84 -6.30 -28.55
N ASP A 195 -2.80 -6.99 -27.94
CA ASP A 195 -3.08 -8.40 -28.25
C ASP A 195 -3.81 -8.49 -29.60
N THR A 196 -3.04 -8.72 -30.66
CA THR A 196 -3.55 -8.81 -32.04
C THR A 196 -4.36 -10.08 -32.28
N THR A 197 -4.43 -11.01 -31.33
CA THR A 197 -5.20 -12.24 -31.49
C THR A 197 -6.70 -12.03 -31.30
N PHE A 198 -7.10 -10.94 -30.62
CA PHE A 198 -8.51 -10.62 -30.31
C PHE A 198 -8.92 -9.16 -30.57
N ASP A 199 -7.98 -8.24 -30.79
CA ASP A 199 -8.28 -6.83 -31.04
C ASP A 199 -8.86 -6.61 -32.45
N ASP A 200 -10.09 -6.11 -32.52
CA ASP A 200 -10.80 -5.91 -33.80
C ASP A 200 -10.22 -4.78 -34.66
N GLN A 201 -9.37 -3.91 -34.09
CA GLN A 201 -8.71 -2.81 -34.80
C GLN A 201 -7.28 -3.17 -35.26
N ASN A 202 -6.74 -4.28 -34.76
CA ASN A 202 -5.35 -4.70 -34.96
C ASN A 202 -5.25 -6.22 -35.17
N CYS A 203 -6.21 -6.83 -35.87
CA CYS A 203 -6.33 -8.27 -35.92
C CYS A 203 -5.19 -8.94 -36.70
N GLY A 204 -4.42 -9.80 -36.05
CA GLY A 204 -3.23 -10.42 -36.63
C GLY A 204 -2.10 -9.46 -37.01
N GLY A 205 -2.24 -8.17 -36.69
CA GLY A 205 -1.24 -7.14 -36.99
C GLY A 205 -1.81 -5.73 -36.83
N CYS A 206 -0.92 -4.78 -36.56
CA CYS A 206 -1.29 -3.40 -36.28
C CYS A 206 -2.10 -2.77 -37.43
N GLY A 207 -3.22 -2.11 -37.08
CA GLY A 207 -4.09 -1.41 -38.02
C GLY A 207 -4.91 -2.31 -38.96
N ASN A 208 -4.88 -3.63 -38.79
CA ASN A 208 -5.76 -4.52 -39.53
C ASN A 208 -7.15 -4.56 -38.89
N VAL A 209 -8.01 -3.63 -39.31
CA VAL A 209 -9.37 -3.48 -38.78
C VAL A 209 -10.31 -4.52 -39.40
N CYS A 210 -10.99 -5.29 -38.55
CA CYS A 210 -12.02 -6.22 -38.99
C CYS A 210 -13.34 -5.50 -39.33
N ASP A 211 -14.01 -5.96 -40.40
CA ASP A 211 -15.35 -5.50 -40.75
C ASP A 211 -16.39 -6.19 -39.85
N PRO A 212 -17.17 -5.44 -39.04
CA PRO A 212 -18.17 -6.01 -38.15
C PRO A 212 -19.32 -6.74 -38.87
N GLY A 213 -19.51 -6.51 -40.18
CA GLY A 213 -20.41 -7.29 -41.02
C GLY A 213 -19.72 -7.66 -42.33
N GLU A 214 -19.37 -8.92 -42.55
CA GLU A 214 -18.70 -9.35 -43.78
C GLU A 214 -19.45 -8.90 -45.05
N GLY A 215 -18.96 -7.84 -45.72
CA GLY A 215 -19.62 -7.29 -46.91
C GLY A 215 -20.99 -6.63 -46.61
N GLY A 216 -21.18 -6.13 -45.39
CA GLY A 216 -22.37 -5.39 -44.95
C GLY A 216 -23.49 -6.24 -44.34
N SER A 217 -23.26 -7.52 -44.10
CA SER A 217 -24.24 -8.40 -43.41
C SER A 217 -23.69 -8.92 -42.07
N PRO A 218 -24.42 -8.76 -40.96
CA PRO A 218 -24.03 -9.35 -39.69
C PRO A 218 -24.13 -10.89 -39.73
N PRO A 219 -23.49 -11.61 -38.79
CA PRO A 219 -23.68 -13.05 -38.68
C PRO A 219 -25.16 -13.39 -38.47
N PRO A 220 -25.62 -14.57 -38.93
CA PRO A 220 -27.03 -14.97 -38.84
C PRO A 220 -27.47 -15.36 -37.42
N TYR A 221 -26.61 -15.14 -36.41
CA TYR A 221 -26.82 -15.56 -35.04
C TYR A 221 -27.19 -14.36 -34.14
N PRO A 222 -28.16 -14.50 -33.22
CA PRO A 222 -28.55 -13.39 -32.33
C PRO A 222 -27.38 -12.83 -31.53
N ASN A 223 -27.38 -11.50 -31.33
CA ASN A 223 -26.41 -10.79 -30.48
C ASN A 223 -24.93 -11.02 -30.85
N THR A 224 -24.64 -11.21 -32.14
CA THR A 224 -23.27 -11.45 -32.63
C THR A 224 -22.82 -10.43 -33.69
N TYR A 225 -21.51 -10.33 -33.89
CA TYR A 225 -20.87 -9.60 -34.97
C TYR A 225 -19.61 -10.36 -35.45
N TYR A 226 -19.05 -9.97 -36.60
CA TYR A 226 -17.77 -10.52 -37.06
C TYR A 226 -16.60 -9.69 -36.53
N GLY A 227 -15.58 -10.34 -36.00
CA GLY A 227 -14.39 -9.64 -35.52
C GLY A 227 -13.16 -10.53 -35.55
N CYS A 228 -12.19 -10.19 -34.71
CA CYS A 228 -10.92 -10.87 -34.59
C CYS A 228 -10.97 -12.04 -33.59
N ALA A 229 -10.54 -13.21 -34.05
CA ALA A 229 -10.11 -14.30 -33.19
C ALA A 229 -8.94 -15.04 -33.84
N GLU A 230 -7.99 -15.49 -33.03
CA GLU A 230 -6.83 -16.27 -33.48
C GLU A 230 -6.04 -15.60 -34.63
N ASN A 231 -5.96 -14.26 -34.63
CA ASN A 231 -5.31 -13.43 -35.68
C ASN A 231 -6.03 -13.37 -37.02
N HIS A 232 -7.31 -13.75 -37.09
CA HIS A 232 -8.10 -13.70 -38.31
C HIS A 232 -9.42 -12.96 -38.11
N CYS A 233 -9.75 -12.08 -39.05
CA CYS A 233 -11.08 -11.47 -39.14
C CYS A 233 -12.12 -12.48 -39.66
N GLY A 234 -13.39 -12.22 -39.36
CA GLY A 234 -14.51 -13.09 -39.75
C GLY A 234 -14.92 -14.10 -38.67
N ALA A 235 -14.30 -14.01 -37.49
CA ALA A 235 -14.73 -14.81 -36.34
C ALA A 235 -16.03 -14.26 -35.76
N VAL A 236 -16.97 -15.14 -35.38
CA VAL A 236 -18.21 -14.72 -34.72
C VAL A 236 -17.90 -14.37 -33.26
N LYS A 237 -18.19 -13.12 -32.87
CA LYS A 237 -18.02 -12.59 -31.52
C LYS A 237 -19.35 -12.08 -30.96
N CYS A 238 -19.44 -11.97 -29.65
CA CYS A 238 -20.62 -11.43 -28.98
C CYS A 238 -20.63 -9.91 -29.00
N LEU A 239 -21.79 -9.33 -29.33
CA LEU A 239 -22.02 -7.91 -29.12
C LEU A 239 -21.77 -7.54 -27.63
N PRO A 240 -21.45 -6.27 -27.33
CA PRO A 240 -21.35 -5.81 -25.95
C PRO A 240 -22.54 -6.27 -25.11
N TYR A 241 -22.26 -6.64 -23.85
CA TYR A 241 -23.25 -7.12 -22.88
C TYR A 241 -23.85 -8.51 -23.15
N HIS A 242 -23.37 -9.23 -24.16
CA HIS A 242 -23.79 -10.60 -24.44
C HIS A 242 -22.64 -11.60 -24.31
N GLY A 243 -22.95 -12.81 -23.87
CA GLY A 243 -22.00 -13.92 -23.74
C GLY A 243 -22.54 -15.21 -24.38
N ASP A 244 -21.63 -16.02 -24.92
CA ASP A 244 -21.85 -17.40 -25.35
C ASP A 244 -21.56 -18.34 -24.16
N CYS A 245 -22.60 -18.70 -23.40
CA CYS A 245 -22.46 -19.44 -22.15
C CYS A 245 -22.68 -20.95 -22.28
N ASP A 246 -23.10 -21.41 -23.46
CA ASP A 246 -23.15 -22.83 -23.80
C ASP A 246 -22.08 -23.25 -24.83
N ALA A 247 -21.21 -22.32 -25.22
CA ALA A 247 -20.16 -22.49 -26.22
C ALA A 247 -20.72 -22.93 -27.59
N ASN A 248 -21.90 -22.42 -27.95
CA ASN A 248 -22.63 -22.79 -29.15
C ASN A 248 -23.16 -21.58 -29.92
N VAL A 249 -22.29 -20.58 -30.12
CA VAL A 249 -22.61 -19.37 -30.88
C VAL A 249 -23.25 -19.63 -32.25
N VAL A 250 -22.92 -20.75 -32.92
CA VAL A 250 -23.45 -21.12 -34.24
C VAL A 250 -24.89 -21.65 -34.21
N LYS A 251 -25.48 -21.86 -33.03
CA LYS A 251 -26.84 -22.38 -32.88
C LYS A 251 -27.79 -21.34 -32.32
N ASN A 252 -27.36 -20.61 -31.30
CA ASN A 252 -28.19 -19.66 -30.54
C ASN A 252 -27.54 -18.29 -30.34
N GLY A 253 -26.35 -18.05 -30.93
CA GLY A 253 -25.65 -16.78 -30.80
C GLY A 253 -25.13 -16.57 -29.39
N CYS A 254 -25.02 -15.32 -28.97
CA CYS A 254 -24.65 -14.95 -27.61
C CYS A 254 -25.92 -14.75 -26.79
N GLU A 255 -26.40 -15.86 -26.26
CA GLU A 255 -27.75 -16.03 -25.73
C GLU A 255 -27.95 -15.44 -24.34
N THR A 256 -26.86 -15.11 -23.65
CA THR A 256 -26.90 -14.67 -22.26
C THR A 256 -26.56 -13.19 -22.12
N ASP A 257 -27.39 -12.45 -21.39
CA ASP A 257 -27.12 -11.08 -20.98
C ASP A 257 -26.17 -11.08 -19.75
N VAL A 258 -24.97 -10.52 -19.93
CA VAL A 258 -23.92 -10.47 -18.91
C VAL A 258 -23.98 -9.23 -18.02
N VAL A 259 -25.04 -8.42 -18.10
CA VAL A 259 -25.29 -7.31 -17.15
C VAL A 259 -26.25 -7.71 -16.03
N THR A 260 -26.64 -8.98 -16.00
CA THR A 260 -27.56 -9.53 -15.01
C THR A 260 -26.82 -9.97 -13.74
N ASN A 261 -27.52 -9.99 -12.61
CA ASN A 261 -26.97 -10.50 -11.35
C ASN A 261 -26.63 -12.00 -11.38
N ASP A 262 -27.11 -12.74 -12.38
CA ASP A 262 -26.79 -14.16 -12.56
C ASP A 262 -25.57 -14.40 -13.49
N ASN A 263 -25.14 -13.39 -14.25
CA ASN A 263 -24.07 -13.50 -15.25
C ASN A 263 -23.17 -12.25 -15.31
N CYS A 264 -22.88 -11.63 -14.16
CA CYS A 264 -22.28 -10.31 -14.14
C CYS A 264 -20.86 -10.27 -14.71
N GLY A 265 -20.71 -9.62 -15.88
CA GLY A 265 -19.45 -9.55 -16.63
C GLY A 265 -19.02 -10.87 -17.27
N GLY A 266 -19.83 -11.93 -17.15
CA GLY A 266 -19.52 -13.24 -17.71
C GLY A 266 -20.47 -14.34 -17.26
N CYS A 267 -20.47 -15.43 -18.01
CA CYS A 267 -21.35 -16.57 -17.82
C CYS A 267 -21.29 -17.17 -16.41
N GLY A 268 -22.44 -17.23 -15.73
CA GLY A 268 -22.58 -17.84 -14.41
C GLY A 268 -21.90 -17.09 -13.26
N ILE A 269 -21.43 -15.86 -13.48
CA ILE A 269 -20.90 -15.01 -12.41
C ILE A 269 -22.08 -14.43 -11.63
N LYS A 270 -22.44 -15.11 -10.53
CA LYS A 270 -23.59 -14.76 -9.71
C LYS A 270 -23.22 -13.79 -8.58
N CYS A 271 -23.91 -12.67 -8.54
CA CYS A 271 -23.82 -11.70 -7.46
C CYS A 271 -24.49 -12.24 -6.19
N GLN A 272 -23.88 -11.96 -5.05
CA GLN A 272 -24.41 -12.36 -3.75
C GLN A 272 -25.62 -11.50 -3.35
N ALA A 273 -26.34 -11.93 -2.31
CA ALA A 273 -27.45 -11.15 -1.79
C ALA A 273 -26.98 -9.76 -1.32
N GLY A 274 -27.59 -8.70 -1.88
CA GLY A 274 -27.22 -7.31 -1.62
C GLY A 274 -26.18 -6.73 -2.60
N GLU A 275 -25.65 -7.55 -3.51
CA GLU A 275 -24.86 -7.12 -4.65
C GLU A 275 -25.74 -7.01 -5.91
N GLU A 276 -25.35 -6.11 -6.79
CA GLU A 276 -25.92 -5.88 -8.11
C GLU A 276 -24.80 -5.80 -9.15
N CYS A 277 -25.09 -6.23 -10.38
CA CYS A 277 -24.13 -6.14 -11.46
C CYS A 277 -24.01 -4.70 -11.95
N ARG A 278 -22.82 -4.10 -11.80
CA ARG A 278 -22.60 -2.68 -12.07
C ARG A 278 -21.24 -2.44 -12.70
N TYR A 279 -21.06 -1.24 -13.25
CA TYR A 279 -19.77 -0.82 -13.77
C TYR A 279 -18.83 -0.41 -12.65
N LEU A 280 -17.76 -1.18 -12.48
CA LEU A 280 -16.63 -0.80 -11.66
C LEU A 280 -15.71 0.12 -12.47
N PHE A 281 -15.61 1.37 -12.02
CA PHE A 281 -14.59 2.30 -12.51
C PHE A 281 -13.36 2.26 -11.60
N LEU A 282 -12.23 1.82 -12.14
CA LEU A 282 -10.94 1.88 -11.46
C LEU A 282 -10.01 2.82 -12.23
N LEU A 283 -9.46 3.81 -11.54
CA LEU A 283 -8.52 4.76 -12.16
C LEU A 283 -7.32 3.99 -12.76
N GLY A 284 -7.09 4.13 -14.06
CA GLY A 284 -6.02 3.41 -14.77
C GLY A 284 -6.39 2.03 -15.33
N ALA A 285 -7.66 1.64 -15.28
CA ALA A 285 -8.18 0.46 -15.98
C ALA A 285 -9.49 0.78 -16.70
N PRO A 286 -9.79 0.10 -17.83
CA PRO A 286 -11.08 0.26 -18.49
C PRO A 286 -12.22 -0.20 -17.57
N PRO A 287 -13.41 0.43 -17.66
CA PRO A 287 -14.57 0.04 -16.86
C PRO A 287 -14.96 -1.40 -17.19
N ARG A 288 -15.27 -2.18 -16.15
CA ARG A 288 -15.70 -3.57 -16.28
C ARG A 288 -16.91 -3.85 -15.39
N LEU A 289 -17.73 -4.81 -15.78
CA LEU A 289 -18.84 -5.27 -14.96
C LEU A 289 -18.32 -6.10 -13.79
N ALA A 290 -18.87 -5.84 -12.61
CA ALA A 290 -18.57 -6.59 -11.40
C ALA A 290 -19.78 -6.58 -10.45
N CYS A 291 -19.88 -7.61 -9.61
CA CYS A 291 -20.86 -7.66 -8.54
C CYS A 291 -20.49 -6.65 -7.45
N MET A 292 -21.38 -5.70 -7.19
CA MET A 292 -21.16 -4.57 -6.30
C MET A 292 -22.43 -4.22 -5.52
N CYS A 293 -22.40 -3.92 -4.23
CA CYS A 293 -21.23 -3.71 -3.40
C CYS A 293 -20.98 -4.87 -2.44
N PRO A 294 -19.72 -5.11 -2.04
CA PRO A 294 -19.43 -6.00 -0.92
C PRO A 294 -20.23 -5.61 0.33
N PRO A 295 -20.56 -6.57 1.22
CA PRO A 295 -21.31 -6.29 2.43
C PRO A 295 -20.72 -5.15 3.26
N GLY A 296 -21.57 -4.22 3.70
CA GLY A 296 -21.18 -3.07 4.51
C GLY A 296 -20.77 -1.83 3.72
N GLN A 297 -20.74 -1.90 2.39
CA GLN A 297 -20.50 -0.74 1.53
C GLN A 297 -21.79 -0.29 0.84
N THR A 298 -21.80 0.95 0.36
CA THR A 298 -22.89 1.55 -0.41
C THR A 298 -22.37 1.98 -1.77
N PHE A 299 -23.14 1.67 -2.82
CA PHE A 299 -22.82 2.09 -4.17
C PHE A 299 -23.09 3.57 -4.32
N CYS A 300 -22.07 4.32 -4.75
CA CYS A 300 -22.19 5.74 -5.04
C CYS A 300 -22.06 5.96 -6.54
N PRO A 301 -23.18 6.26 -7.23
CA PRO A 301 -23.17 6.47 -8.68
C PRO A 301 -22.45 7.77 -9.01
N ILE A 302 -21.67 7.73 -10.08
CA ILE A 302 -21.02 8.90 -10.69
C ILE A 302 -21.56 9.20 -12.10
N GLY A 303 -22.35 8.28 -12.65
CA GLY A 303 -22.96 8.42 -13.96
C GLY A 303 -23.61 7.12 -14.41
N GLU A 304 -23.90 7.06 -15.70
CA GLU A 304 -24.53 5.92 -16.36
C GLU A 304 -23.85 5.71 -17.71
N LEU A 305 -23.59 4.46 -18.08
CA LEU A 305 -23.06 4.06 -19.37
C LEU A 305 -23.95 2.94 -19.92
N ASP A 306 -24.55 3.17 -21.09
CA ASP A 306 -25.47 2.24 -21.76
C ASP A 306 -26.61 1.71 -20.87
N GLY A 307 -27.19 2.57 -20.02
CA GLY A 307 -28.29 2.18 -19.12
C GLY A 307 -27.83 1.52 -17.82
N ILE A 308 -26.53 1.40 -17.58
CA ILE A 308 -25.94 0.75 -16.41
C ILE A 308 -25.23 1.79 -15.56
N GLU A 309 -25.58 1.86 -14.27
CA GLU A 309 -24.96 2.82 -13.37
C GLU A 309 -23.46 2.54 -13.22
N VAL A 310 -22.67 3.60 -13.39
CA VAL A 310 -21.23 3.62 -13.19
C VAL A 310 -20.97 4.26 -11.84
N GLY A 311 -20.12 3.64 -11.04
CA GLY A 311 -19.85 4.13 -9.69
C GLY A 311 -18.79 3.33 -8.97
N THR A 312 -18.70 3.60 -7.67
CA THR A 312 -17.81 2.86 -6.79
C THR A 312 -18.45 2.69 -5.42
N CYS A 313 -17.97 1.70 -4.68
CA CYS A 313 -18.49 1.34 -3.38
C CYS A 313 -17.68 2.04 -2.27
N TYR A 314 -18.38 2.66 -1.34
CA TYR A 314 -17.77 3.29 -0.17
C TYR A 314 -18.39 2.76 1.13
N ASP A 315 -17.57 2.62 2.18
CA ASP A 315 -18.09 2.47 3.54
C ASP A 315 -18.47 3.86 4.07
N LEU A 316 -19.77 4.15 4.09
CA LEU A 316 -20.26 5.46 4.55
C LEU A 316 -19.95 5.74 6.03
N LYS A 317 -19.47 4.77 6.81
CA LYS A 317 -19.12 4.98 8.22
C LYS A 317 -17.71 5.50 8.43
N SER A 318 -16.82 5.29 7.47
CA SER A 318 -15.38 5.52 7.63
C SER A 318 -14.73 6.21 6.42
N ASP A 319 -15.36 6.17 5.25
CA ASP A 319 -14.83 6.80 4.05
C ASP A 319 -14.92 8.33 4.13
N ASN A 320 -13.78 8.99 3.96
CA ASN A 320 -13.68 10.44 4.09
C ASN A 320 -14.29 11.22 2.93
N LYS A 321 -14.56 10.54 1.80
CA LYS A 321 -15.10 11.13 0.57
C LYS A 321 -16.61 10.89 0.43
N SER A 322 -17.17 9.95 1.19
CA SER A 322 -18.60 9.62 1.20
C SER A 322 -19.13 9.37 2.62
N CYS A 323 -18.89 10.29 3.55
CA CYS A 323 -19.23 10.09 4.95
C CYS A 323 -20.73 10.27 5.23
N GLY A 324 -21.42 9.22 5.65
CA GLY A 324 -22.87 9.22 5.91
C GLY A 324 -23.75 9.29 4.65
N ALA A 325 -23.22 9.79 3.54
CA ALA A 325 -23.86 9.83 2.23
C ALA A 325 -22.81 9.90 1.11
N CYS A 326 -23.17 9.43 -0.08
CA CYS A 326 -22.32 9.50 -1.27
C CYS A 326 -21.88 10.94 -1.57
N GLY A 327 -20.57 11.14 -1.76
CA GLY A 327 -20.00 12.46 -2.07
C GLY A 327 -20.00 13.46 -0.91
N ASN A 328 -20.38 13.05 0.31
CA ASN A 328 -20.24 13.89 1.49
C ASN A 328 -18.80 13.85 2.01
N ILE A 329 -17.98 14.76 1.50
CA ILE A 329 -16.54 14.82 1.78
C ILE A 329 -16.32 15.57 3.09
N CYS A 330 -15.63 14.95 4.06
CA CYS A 330 -15.38 15.58 5.36
C CYS A 330 -14.33 16.67 5.33
N SER A 331 -13.21 16.42 4.66
CA SER A 331 -12.23 17.45 4.33
C SER A 331 -11.29 16.97 3.24
N TRP A 332 -10.78 17.92 2.46
CA TRP A 332 -9.74 17.70 1.45
C TRP A 332 -8.33 17.70 2.06
N ASP A 333 -8.12 18.47 3.14
CA ASP A 333 -6.82 18.64 3.79
C ASP A 333 -6.59 17.64 4.94
N GLY A 334 -7.55 16.76 5.23
CA GLY A 334 -7.46 15.76 6.29
C GLY A 334 -7.79 16.26 7.71
N SER A 335 -8.12 17.54 7.89
CA SER A 335 -8.52 18.12 9.19
C SER A 335 -9.80 17.52 9.78
N ARG A 336 -10.60 16.82 8.97
CA ARG A 336 -11.80 16.12 9.42
C ARG A 336 -11.76 14.69 8.92
N LYS A 337 -12.26 13.76 9.76
CA LYS A 337 -12.38 12.34 9.44
C LYS A 337 -13.83 11.89 9.55
N CYS A 338 -14.18 10.87 8.77
CA CYS A 338 -15.46 10.21 8.91
C CYS A 338 -15.44 9.27 10.12
N VAL A 339 -16.29 9.55 11.10
CA VAL A 339 -16.43 8.73 12.31
C VAL A 339 -17.89 8.35 12.46
N TYR A 340 -18.19 7.09 12.15
CA TYR A 340 -19.54 6.52 12.17
C TYR A 340 -20.55 7.29 11.30
N GLY A 341 -20.11 7.74 10.13
CA GLY A 341 -20.96 8.44 9.16
C GLY A 341 -21.17 9.92 9.45
N VAL A 342 -20.40 10.49 10.39
CA VAL A 342 -20.39 11.92 10.68
C VAL A 342 -18.97 12.45 10.54
N CYS A 343 -18.83 13.54 9.81
CA CYS A 343 -17.56 14.26 9.72
C CYS A 343 -17.26 14.93 11.05
N ARG A 344 -16.15 14.54 11.68
CA ARG A 344 -15.66 15.14 12.93
C ARG A 344 -14.29 15.74 12.72
N LEU A 345 -13.97 16.77 13.50
CA LEU A 345 -12.61 17.29 13.56
C LEU A 345 -11.65 16.17 13.96
N SER A 346 -10.53 16.08 13.25
CA SER A 346 -9.45 15.13 13.48
C SER A 346 -8.14 15.87 13.44
N CYS A 347 -7.56 16.07 14.62
CA CYS A 347 -6.28 16.73 14.74
C CYS A 347 -5.15 15.85 14.24
N PHE A 348 -4.19 16.47 13.57
CA PHE A 348 -2.93 15.81 13.26
C PHE A 348 -2.21 15.46 14.56
N GLU A 349 -1.39 14.42 14.51
CA GLU A 349 -0.54 14.06 15.64
C GLU A 349 0.24 15.28 16.14
N GLY A 350 0.26 15.47 17.47
CA GLY A 350 0.87 16.65 18.09
C GLY A 350 0.01 17.91 18.10
N THR A 351 -1.25 17.84 17.65
CA THR A 351 -2.21 18.94 17.76
C THR A 351 -3.50 18.48 18.45
N ALA A 352 -4.21 19.40 19.10
CA ALA A 352 -5.49 19.10 19.74
C ALA A 352 -6.44 20.31 19.71
N ASP A 353 -7.73 20.00 19.72
CA ASP A 353 -8.83 20.93 20.01
C ASP A 353 -9.06 20.93 21.53
N CYS A 354 -8.52 21.93 22.22
CA CYS A 354 -8.55 22.00 23.68
C CYS A 354 -9.70 22.87 24.22
N ASN A 355 -10.30 23.71 23.38
CA ASN A 355 -11.48 24.48 23.74
C ASN A 355 -12.81 23.76 23.36
N GLY A 356 -12.73 22.66 22.61
CA GLY A 356 -13.86 21.85 22.15
C GLY A 356 -14.64 22.48 20.99
N SER A 357 -14.05 23.46 20.30
CA SER A 357 -14.66 24.20 19.21
C SER A 357 -14.09 23.72 17.87
N GLU A 358 -14.91 22.98 17.12
CA GLU A 358 -14.50 22.58 15.77
C GLU A 358 -14.32 23.77 14.79
N GLY A 359 -14.77 24.97 15.15
CA GLY A 359 -14.77 26.15 14.29
C GLY A 359 -13.39 26.79 14.07
N ASP A 360 -12.48 26.62 15.03
CA ASP A 360 -11.08 27.09 14.99
C ASP A 360 -10.06 25.97 14.82
N GLY A 361 -10.53 24.72 14.76
CA GLY A 361 -9.71 23.56 14.38
C GLY A 361 -8.87 23.04 15.55
N CYS A 362 -7.64 22.65 15.28
CA CYS A 362 -6.72 22.07 16.26
C CYS A 362 -5.69 23.11 16.65
N GLU A 363 -6.07 23.97 17.58
CA GLU A 363 -5.40 25.22 17.90
C GLU A 363 -4.18 25.05 18.82
N VAL A 364 -4.07 23.91 19.50
CA VAL A 364 -3.00 23.65 20.47
C VAL A 364 -1.99 22.65 19.95
N ASN A 365 -0.70 22.99 20.03
CA ASN A 365 0.40 22.06 19.76
C ASN A 365 0.73 21.24 21.02
N THR A 366 0.27 20.01 21.10
CA THR A 366 0.51 19.12 22.23
C THR A 366 1.92 18.51 22.24
N ASN A 367 2.68 18.63 21.15
CA ASN A 367 4.06 18.13 21.10
C ASN A 367 5.06 19.06 21.77
N SER A 368 4.77 20.36 21.85
CA SER A 368 5.72 21.36 22.35
C SER A 368 5.15 22.42 23.29
N ASP A 369 3.82 22.58 23.41
CA ASP A 369 3.26 23.52 24.39
C ASP A 369 3.41 22.95 25.81
N PRO A 370 4.22 23.58 26.69
CA PRO A 370 4.41 23.11 28.06
C PRO A 370 3.15 23.19 28.91
N ARG A 371 2.06 23.83 28.46
CA ARG A 371 0.77 23.85 29.17
C ARG A 371 -0.21 22.78 28.69
N ASN A 372 0.11 22.08 27.60
CA ASN A 372 -0.76 21.10 26.95
C ASN A 372 0.04 19.87 26.46
N CYS A 373 1.06 19.48 27.19
CA CYS A 373 2.06 18.52 26.75
C CYS A 373 1.50 17.09 26.67
N GLY A 374 1.33 16.57 25.47
CA GLY A 374 0.74 15.27 25.17
C GLY A 374 -0.80 15.23 25.22
N SER A 375 -1.44 16.16 25.93
CA SER A 375 -2.89 16.32 25.96
C SER A 375 -3.29 17.70 26.51
N CYS A 376 -4.50 18.15 26.19
CA CYS A 376 -5.05 19.40 26.70
C CYS A 376 -4.99 19.50 28.24
N GLY A 377 -4.46 20.60 28.74
CA GLY A 377 -4.32 20.88 30.18
C GLY A 377 -3.20 20.13 30.89
N ASN A 378 -2.45 19.25 30.23
CA ASN A 378 -1.29 18.60 30.85
C ASN A 378 -0.10 19.57 30.88
N THR A 379 0.17 20.14 32.06
CA THR A 379 1.16 21.21 32.21
C THR A 379 2.47 20.67 32.79
N CYS A 380 3.59 20.98 32.13
CA CYS A 380 4.94 20.76 32.62
C CYS A 380 5.32 21.81 33.70
N ASP A 381 6.37 21.54 34.46
CA ASP A 381 6.78 22.41 35.56
C ASP A 381 7.24 23.79 35.04
N ALA A 382 6.37 24.79 35.21
CA ALA A 382 6.61 26.15 34.79
C ALA A 382 7.67 26.87 35.64
N VAL A 383 7.86 26.47 36.91
CA VAL A 383 8.87 27.05 37.80
C VAL A 383 10.26 26.61 37.36
N ALA A 384 10.42 25.33 37.02
CA ALA A 384 11.65 24.79 36.45
C ALA A 384 11.91 25.26 35.00
N GLY A 385 10.87 25.75 34.30
CA GLY A 385 10.95 26.10 32.89
C GLY A 385 10.97 24.87 31.97
N GLN A 386 10.37 23.77 32.43
CA GLN A 386 10.45 22.46 31.82
C GLN A 386 9.93 22.47 30.39
N ALA A 387 10.72 21.91 29.46
CA ALA A 387 10.33 21.81 28.05
C ALA A 387 9.30 20.69 27.83
N CYS A 388 8.48 20.85 26.79
CA CYS A 388 7.65 19.78 26.26
C CYS A 388 8.25 19.30 24.93
N VAL A 389 8.54 18.01 24.81
CA VAL A 389 9.12 17.43 23.60
C VAL A 389 8.40 16.13 23.28
N GLY A 390 7.83 16.04 22.08
CA GLY A 390 7.08 14.85 21.63
C GLY A 390 5.91 14.49 22.57
N GLY A 391 5.29 15.52 23.17
CA GLY A 391 4.16 15.35 24.09
C GLY A 391 4.55 14.84 25.48
N ARG A 392 5.82 14.97 25.87
CA ARG A 392 6.32 14.62 27.21
C ARG A 392 7.11 15.76 27.81
N CYS A 393 6.86 16.01 29.09
CA CYS A 393 7.64 16.95 29.87
C CYS A 393 9.06 16.40 30.07
N VAL A 394 10.07 17.18 29.67
CA VAL A 394 11.47 16.73 29.63
C VAL A 394 12.02 16.62 31.05
N VAL A 395 12.70 15.53 31.34
CA VAL A 395 13.34 15.29 32.63
C VAL A 395 14.80 14.94 32.44
N GLU A 396 15.60 15.21 33.46
CA GLU A 396 16.99 14.78 33.55
C GLU A 396 17.25 14.14 34.92
N PRO A 397 18.30 13.32 35.08
CA PRO A 397 18.65 12.80 36.39
C PRO A 397 18.85 13.95 37.38
N CYS A 398 18.25 13.85 38.56
CA CYS A 398 18.47 14.85 39.60
C CYS A 398 19.95 14.88 39.97
N ASP A 399 20.51 16.07 40.19
CA ASP A 399 21.82 16.20 40.82
C ASP A 399 21.76 15.54 42.20
N GLU A 400 22.71 14.66 42.52
CA GLU A 400 22.80 14.15 43.88
C GLU A 400 23.04 15.33 44.81
N VAL A 401 22.23 15.41 45.87
CA VAL A 401 22.21 16.53 46.79
C VAL A 401 23.54 16.58 47.54
N ASP A 402 24.55 17.23 46.97
CA ASP A 402 25.72 17.66 47.74
C ASP A 402 25.19 18.69 48.75
N ALA A 403 25.26 18.31 50.02
CA ALA A 403 24.67 19.00 51.16
C ALA A 403 24.95 20.52 51.13
N GLY A 404 23.98 21.32 50.67
CA GLY A 404 23.97 22.78 50.87
C GLY A 404 23.55 23.66 49.69
N GLY A 405 23.21 23.12 48.51
CA GLY A 405 22.65 23.90 47.39
C GLY A 405 21.12 23.95 47.41
N PRO A 406 20.46 25.04 46.95
CA PRO A 406 19.01 25.06 46.83
C PRO A 406 18.56 24.00 45.82
N THR A 407 17.49 23.29 46.19
CA THR A 407 16.79 22.31 45.37
C THR A 407 16.40 22.93 44.03
N ARG A 408 16.86 22.34 42.92
CA ARG A 408 16.25 22.58 41.62
C ARG A 408 15.40 21.37 41.26
#